data_AF-A0A9X0D5W3-F1
#
_entry.id   AF-A0A9X0D5W3-F1
#
_cell.length_a   1.000
_cell.length_b   1.000
_cell.length_c   1.000
_cell.angle_alpha   90.00
_cell.angle_beta   90.00
_cell.angle_gamma   90.00
#
_symmetry.space_group_name_H-M   'P 1'
#
loop_
_entity.id
_entity.type
_entity.pdbx_description
1 polymer ?
#
loop_
_entity_poly.entity_id
_entity_poly.type
_entity_poly.pdbx_seq_one_letter_code
_entity_poly.pdbx_strand_id
1 'polypeptide(L)'
;MFPAHLSVNDLGVFAVVMVLGLIVVLLFMFDFRGASKGPSIPGEEPSDPEMGNLGDMGKAGSLHEYLMLLHEKYGTIAGFWWAKNICC
;
A
#
# COMPACT_ATOMS: atom_id res chain seq x y z
N MET A 1 18.55 -31.66 30.42
CA MET A 1 19.58 -31.25 31.40
C MET A 1 20.06 -29.87 30.99
N PHE A 2 19.60 -28.81 31.65
CA PHE A 2 20.09 -27.45 31.40
C PHE A 2 21.47 -27.29 32.05
N PRO A 3 22.50 -26.82 31.35
CA PRO A 3 23.84 -26.70 31.92
C PRO A 3 23.86 -25.61 33.00
N ALA A 4 24.44 -25.91 34.16
CA ALA A 4 24.45 -25.06 35.36
C ALA A 4 25.41 -23.85 35.29
N HIS A 5 25.78 -23.40 34.08
CA HIS A 5 26.74 -22.31 33.84
C HIS A 5 26.12 -21.17 33.02
N LEU A 6 24.83 -20.89 33.21
CA LEU A 6 24.20 -19.71 32.62
C LEU A 6 24.59 -18.49 33.48
N SER A 7 25.68 -17.82 33.11
CA SER A 7 26.11 -16.58 33.77
C SER A 7 25.11 -15.45 33.47
N VAL A 8 25.07 -14.41 34.31
CA VAL A 8 24.27 -13.20 34.05
C VAL A 8 24.60 -12.60 32.67
N ASN A 9 25.84 -12.77 32.21
CA ASN A 9 26.30 -12.38 30.88
C ASN A 9 25.62 -13.18 29.76
N ASP A 10 25.39 -14.48 29.91
CA ASP A 10 24.68 -15.31 28.92
C ASP A 10 23.20 -14.91 28.79
N LEU A 11 22.56 -14.57 29.92
CA LEU A 11 21.20 -14.00 29.94
C LEU A 11 21.12 -12.65 29.25
N GLY A 12 22.11 -11.77 29.49
CA GLY A 12 22.20 -10.47 28.84
C GLY A 12 22.36 -10.58 27.33
N VAL A 13 23.23 -11.46 26.86
CA VAL A 13 23.42 -11.72 25.42
C VAL A 13 22.14 -12.27 24.79
N PHE A 14 21.47 -13.24 25.44
CA PHE A 14 20.21 -13.78 24.95
C PHE A 14 19.11 -12.71 24.84
N ALA A 15 18.99 -11.84 25.85
CA ALA A 15 18.02 -10.75 25.84
C ALA A 15 18.26 -9.77 24.69
N VAL A 16 19.52 -9.39 24.44
CA VAL A 16 19.88 -8.47 23.33
C VAL A 16 19.56 -9.10 21.98
N VAL A 17 19.90 -10.37 21.77
CA VAL A 17 19.60 -11.08 20.51
C VAL A 17 18.09 -11.21 20.29
N MET A 18 17.32 -11.53 21.34
CA MET A 18 15.86 -11.59 21.26
C MET A 18 15.23 -10.25 20.91
N VAL A 19 15.69 -9.15 21.53
CA VAL A 19 15.18 -7.81 21.23
C VAL A 19 15.53 -7.39 19.80
N LEU A 20 16.75 -7.65 19.34
CA LEU A 20 17.14 -7.36 17.95
C LEU A 20 16.33 -8.20 16.94
N GLY A 21 16.12 -9.47 17.23
CA GLY A 21 15.25 -10.34 16.43
C GLY A 21 13.82 -9.82 16.34
N LEU A 22 13.25 -9.38 17.47
CA LEU A 22 11.92 -8.77 17.51
C LEU A 22 11.86 -7.47 16.71
N ILE A 23 12.87 -6.61 16.79
CA ILE A 23 12.94 -5.38 15.99
C ILE A 23 12.96 -5.71 14.50
N VAL A 24 13.76 -6.68 14.06
CA VAL A 24 13.80 -7.11 12.64
C VAL A 24 12.45 -7.63 12.19
N VAL A 25 11.78 -8.47 12.99
CA VAL A 25 10.44 -8.98 12.68
C VAL A 25 9.42 -7.84 12.58
N LEU A 26 9.45 -6.88 13.49
CA LEU A 26 8.55 -5.73 13.48
C LEU A 26 8.77 -4.83 12.26
N LEU A 27 10.03 -4.57 11.89
CA LEU A 27 10.37 -3.81 10.69
C LEU A 27 9.91 -4.54 9.42
N PHE A 28 10.14 -5.85 9.35
CA PHE A 28 9.67 -6.68 8.25
C PHE A 28 8.13 -6.64 8.15
N MET A 29 7.42 -6.86 9.26
CA MET A 29 5.96 -6.77 9.27
C MET A 29 5.44 -5.37 8.89
N PHE A 30 6.14 -4.30 9.27
CA PHE A 30 5.76 -2.94 8.92
C PHE A 30 5.94 -2.65 7.42
N ASP A 31 7.06 -3.08 6.84
CA ASP A 31 7.35 -2.94 5.40
C ASP A 31 6.30 -3.67 4.54
N PHE A 32 5.95 -4.90 4.94
CA PHE A 32 4.89 -5.68 4.28
C PHE A 32 3.49 -5.07 4.43
N ARG A 33 3.24 -4.29 5.50
CA ARG A 33 1.96 -3.60 5.69
C ARG A 33 1.82 -2.34 4.81
N GLY A 34 2.90 -1.84 4.23
CA GLY A 34 2.90 -0.71 3.31
C GLY A 34 2.68 -1.08 1.83
N ALA A 35 2.77 -2.37 1.50
CA ALA A 35 2.80 -2.87 0.11
C ALA A 35 1.44 -3.35 -0.44
N SER A 36 0.31 -2.94 0.15
CA SER A 36 -1.01 -3.19 -0.43
C SER A 36 -1.47 -2.05 -1.36
N LYS A 37 -0.54 -1.41 -2.07
CA LYS A 37 -0.91 -0.72 -3.30
C LYS A 37 -0.92 -1.81 -4.35
N GLY A 38 -2.12 -2.22 -4.77
CA GLY A 38 -2.30 -3.12 -5.91
C GLY A 38 -1.49 -2.64 -7.12
N PRO A 39 -1.37 -3.45 -8.19
CA PRO A 39 -0.59 -3.08 -9.37
C PRO A 39 -0.87 -1.62 -9.72
N SER A 40 0.19 -0.79 -9.77
CA SER A 40 0.07 0.65 -10.06
C SER A 40 -0.47 0.82 -11.47
N ILE A 41 -1.78 0.72 -11.59
CA ILE A 41 -2.52 1.01 -12.81
C ILE A 41 -2.30 2.50 -13.05
N PRO A 42 -1.68 2.89 -14.18
CA PRO A 42 -1.51 4.28 -14.51
C PRO A 42 -2.90 4.91 -14.62
N GLY A 43 -3.12 6.03 -13.96
CA GLY A 43 -4.45 6.55 -13.78
C GLY A 43 -4.46 7.87 -13.03
N GLU A 44 -5.63 8.51 -13.01
CA GLU A 44 -5.82 9.78 -12.33
C GLU A 44 -6.03 9.56 -10.83
N GLU A 45 -5.46 10.47 -10.02
CA GLU A 45 -5.73 10.48 -8.58
C GLU A 45 -7.18 10.93 -8.31
N PRO A 46 -7.78 10.53 -7.17
CA PRO A 46 -9.15 10.90 -6.87
C PRO A 46 -9.27 12.42 -6.70
N SER A 47 -10.09 13.06 -7.52
CA SER A 47 -10.35 14.49 -7.45
C SER A 47 -11.10 14.88 -6.17
N ASP A 48 -11.93 13.98 -5.64
CA ASP A 48 -12.66 14.13 -4.39
C ASP A 48 -12.48 12.90 -3.48
N PRO A 49 -12.29 13.07 -2.16
CA PRO A 49 -12.06 11.96 -1.23
C PRO A 49 -13.27 11.04 -1.01
N GLU A 50 -14.50 11.51 -1.25
CA GLU A 50 -15.70 10.69 -1.13
C GLU A 50 -16.25 10.24 -2.48
N MET A 51 -16.21 11.13 -3.49
CA MET A 51 -16.80 10.87 -4.80
C MET A 51 -15.80 10.40 -5.86
N GLY A 52 -14.49 10.44 -5.59
CA GLY A 52 -13.47 10.07 -6.57
C GLY A 52 -13.48 11.04 -7.76
N ASN A 53 -13.53 10.51 -8.99
CA ASN A 53 -13.53 11.30 -10.23
C ASN A 53 -14.93 11.50 -10.84
N LEU A 54 -16.01 11.25 -10.10
CA LEU A 54 -17.39 11.41 -10.58
C LEU A 54 -17.70 12.83 -11.09
N GLY A 55 -17.11 13.85 -10.45
CA GLY A 55 -17.27 15.24 -10.88
C GLY A 55 -16.65 15.51 -12.26
N ASP A 56 -15.54 14.84 -12.57
CA ASP A 56 -14.85 15.00 -13.85
C ASP A 56 -15.54 14.22 -14.97
N MET A 57 -16.17 13.09 -14.64
CA MET A 57 -17.09 12.40 -15.55
C MET A 57 -18.28 13.30 -15.93
N GLY A 58 -18.85 14.02 -14.96
CA GLY A 58 -19.90 14.99 -15.20
C GLY A 58 -19.46 16.14 -16.11
N LYS A 59 -18.21 16.63 -15.95
CA LYS A 59 -17.63 17.67 -16.82
C LYS A 59 -17.34 17.18 -18.23
N ALA A 60 -16.91 15.92 -18.38
CA ALA A 60 -16.72 15.28 -19.68
C ALA A 60 -18.05 15.05 -20.41
N GLY A 61 -19.17 15.11 -19.68
CA GLY A 61 -20.54 14.98 -20.20
C GLY A 61 -21.06 13.54 -20.15
N SER A 62 -20.19 12.54 -20.31
CA SER A 62 -20.54 11.14 -20.16
C SER A 62 -19.38 10.31 -19.61
N LEU A 63 -19.70 9.14 -19.03
CA LEU A 63 -18.68 8.18 -18.61
C LEU A 63 -17.84 7.71 -19.81
N HIS A 64 -18.46 7.55 -20.97
CA HIS A 64 -17.77 7.12 -22.19
C HIS A 64 -16.75 8.15 -22.66
N GLU A 65 -17.13 9.43 -22.73
CA GLU A 65 -16.21 10.54 -23.05
C GLU A 65 -15.06 10.60 -22.05
N TYR A 66 -15.36 10.45 -20.76
CA TYR A 66 -14.35 10.45 -19.71
C TYR A 66 -13.33 9.31 -19.89
N LEU A 67 -13.79 8.09 -20.16
CA LEU A 67 -12.93 6.94 -20.44
C LEU A 67 -12.07 7.17 -21.68
N MET A 68 -12.63 7.75 -22.74
CA MET A 68 -11.88 8.09 -23.96
C MET A 68 -10.72 9.06 -23.65
N LEU A 69 -11.00 10.13 -22.90
CA LEU A 69 -9.97 11.09 -22.47
C LEU A 69 -8.91 10.45 -21.58
N LEU A 70 -9.33 9.52 -20.72
CA LEU A 70 -8.43 8.81 -19.82
C LEU A 70 -7.49 7.88 -20.58
N HIS A 71 -8.00 7.15 -21.57
CA HIS A 71 -7.21 6.29 -22.45
C HIS A 71 -6.31 7.08 -23.40
N GLU A 72 -6.72 8.27 -23.84
CA GLU A 72 -5.87 9.18 -24.61
C GLU A 72 -4.65 9.63 -23.77
N LYS A 73 -4.84 9.88 -22.47
CA LYS A 73 -3.80 10.39 -21.56
C LYS A 73 -2.87 9.31 -21.00
N TYR A 74 -3.41 8.16 -20.59
CA TYR A 74 -2.66 7.10 -19.88
C TYR A 74 -2.43 5.82 -20.73
N GLY A 75 -3.05 5.73 -21.92
CA GLY A 75 -2.89 4.63 -22.84
C GLY A 75 -3.93 3.52 -22.65
N THR A 76 -3.58 2.29 -23.06
CA THR A 76 -4.54 1.19 -23.20
C THR A 76 -5.17 0.71 -21.89
N ILE A 77 -4.52 0.96 -20.76
CA ILE A 77 -5.02 0.61 -19.43
C ILE A 77 -4.94 1.90 -18.61
N ALA A 78 -6.07 2.37 -18.11
CA ALA A 78 -6.12 3.60 -17.35
C ALA A 78 -7.07 3.46 -16.15
N GLY A 79 -6.61 3.84 -14.97
CA GLY A 79 -7.38 3.76 -13.73
C GLY A 79 -8.06 5.09 -13.38
N PHE A 80 -9.26 5.02 -12.83
CA PHE A 80 -9.95 6.15 -12.22
C PHE A 80 -10.65 5.73 -10.93
N TRP A 81 -11.02 6.70 -10.09
CA TRP A 81 -11.68 6.45 -8.82
C TRP A 81 -13.19 6.62 -8.93
N TRP A 82 -13.92 5.58 -8.54
CA TRP A 82 -15.35 5.63 -8.31
C TRP A 82 -15.61 5.63 -6.81
N ALA A 83 -15.90 6.81 -6.26
CA ALA A 83 -15.91 7.01 -4.83
C ALA A 83 -14.59 6.55 -4.19
N LYS A 84 -14.63 5.57 -3.28
CA LYS A 84 -13.46 5.02 -2.58
C LYS A 84 -12.82 3.81 -3.26
N ASN A 85 -13.35 3.40 -4.42
CA ASN A 85 -12.86 2.23 -5.15
C ASN A 85 -12.12 2.67 -6.41
N ILE A 86 -11.04 1.96 -6.74
CA ILE A 86 -10.35 2.12 -8.02
C ILE A 86 -11.01 1.24 -9.09
N CYS A 87 -11.27 1.82 -10.25
CA CYS A 87 -11.81 1.18 -11.44
C CYS A 87 -10.82 1.33 -12.59
N CYS A 88 -10.84 0.41 -13.55
CA CYS A 88 -9.96 0.38 -14.72
C CYS A 88 -10.80 0.17 -15.97
#